data_AF-A0A7C1XP46-F1
#
_entry.id   AF-A0A7C1XP46-F1
#
_cell.length_a   1.000
_cell.length_b   1.000
_cell.length_c   1.000
_cell.angle_alpha   90.00
_cell.angle_beta   90.00
_cell.angle_gamma   90.00
#
_symmetry.space_group_name_H-M   'P 1'
#
loop_
_entity.id
_entity.type
_entity.pdbx_description
1 polymer ?
#
loop_
_entity_poly.entity_id
_entity_poly.type
_entity_poly.pdbx_seq_one_letter_code
_entity_poly.pdbx_strand_id
1 'polypeptide(L)' 'IVVNLIGSTKTEEGLEVHAWLDKSQYEKAKKVSADRLAEIRIKRNTFHGEWNYQILPNE' A
#
# COMPACT_ATOMS: atom_id res chain seq x y z
N ILE A 1 6.55 -9.17 -16.36
CA ILE A 1 7.95 -9.21 -15.89
C ILE A 1 8.05 -8.79 -14.43
N VAL A 2 7.60 -7.60 -14.02
CA VAL A 2 7.71 -7.11 -12.62
C VAL A 2 7.17 -8.09 -11.56
N VAL A 3 5.92 -8.57 -11.71
CA VAL A 3 5.31 -9.53 -10.76
C VAL A 3 6.15 -10.80 -10.62
N ASN A 4 6.69 -11.33 -11.73
CA ASN A 4 7.52 -12.53 -11.71
C ASN A 4 8.87 -12.28 -11.02
N LEU A 5 9.44 -11.07 -11.15
CA LEU A 5 10.68 -10.72 -10.45
C LEU A 5 10.46 -10.66 -8.95
N ILE A 6 9.40 -9.97 -8.49
CA ILE A 6 9.07 -9.88 -7.06
C ILE A 6 8.80 -11.27 -6.47
N GLY A 7 8.03 -12.10 -7.19
CA GLY A 7 7.71 -13.46 -6.73
C GLY A 7 8.91 -14.42 -6.72
N SER A 8 10.04 -14.06 -7.34
CA SER A 8 11.25 -14.88 -7.32
C SER A 8 12.15 -14.64 -6.09
N THR A 9 11.83 -13.63 -5.28
CA THR A 9 12.60 -13.28 -4.07
C THR A 9 12.40 -14.32 -2.97
N LYS A 10 13.53 -14.76 -2.38
CA LYS A 10 13.57 -15.63 -1.19
C LYS A 10 14.58 -15.10 -0.17
N THR A 11 14.34 -15.31 1.12
CA THR A 11 15.35 -15.06 2.16
C THR A 11 16.33 -16.22 2.26
N GLU A 12 17.48 -16.02 2.90
CA GLU A 12 18.48 -17.08 3.11
C GLU A 12 17.90 -18.23 3.97
N GLU A 13 16.99 -17.90 4.89
CA GLU A 13 16.28 -18.85 5.75
C GLU A 13 15.08 -19.53 5.04
N GLY A 14 14.84 -19.22 3.76
CA GLY A 14 13.87 -19.92 2.93
C GLY A 14 12.44 -19.35 2.92
N LEU A 15 12.22 -18.12 3.42
CA LEU A 15 10.92 -17.47 3.26
C LEU A 15 10.70 -17.05 1.81
N GLU A 16 9.47 -17.23 1.31
CA GLU A 16 9.11 -16.93 -0.08
C GLU A 16 8.19 -15.71 -0.18
N VAL A 17 8.35 -14.94 -1.26
CA VAL A 17 7.45 -13.84 -1.60
C VAL A 17 6.47 -14.31 -2.67
N HIS A 18 5.18 -14.15 -2.40
CA HIS A 18 4.14 -14.41 -3.41
C HIS A 18 3.56 -13.08 -3.92
N ALA A 19 3.53 -12.93 -5.24
CA ALA A 19 3.03 -11.74 -5.91
C ALA A 19 2.15 -12.13 -7.11
N TRP A 20 1.05 -11.40 -7.29
CA TRP A 20 0.10 -11.65 -8.37
C TRP A 20 -0.43 -10.34 -8.93
N LEU A 21 -0.92 -10.38 -10.16
CA LEU A 21 -1.62 -9.25 -10.75
C LEU A 21 -3.04 -9.19 -10.19
N ASP A 22 -3.40 -8.06 -9.59
CA ASP A 22 -4.79 -7.75 -9.31
C ASP A 22 -5.50 -7.35 -10.61
N LYS A 23 -6.53 -8.11 -10.98
CA LYS A 23 -7.33 -7.90 -12.19
C LYS A 23 -8.60 -7.09 -11.93
N SER A 24 -8.79 -6.62 -10.70
CA SER A 24 -9.93 -5.78 -10.34
C SER A 24 -9.95 -4.50 -11.17
N GLN A 25 -11.15 -4.06 -11.55
CA GLN A 25 -11.31 -2.79 -12.24
C GLN A 25 -11.37 -1.66 -11.21
N TYR A 26 -10.45 -0.72 -11.34
CA TYR A 26 -10.39 0.47 -10.49
C TYR A 26 -10.90 1.68 -11.27
N GLU A 27 -12.03 2.21 -10.85
CA GLU A 27 -12.59 3.43 -11.42
C GLU A 27 -11.61 4.60 -11.23
N LYS A 28 -11.25 5.25 -12.33
CA LYS A 28 -10.36 6.40 -12.32
C LYS A 28 -11.08 7.64 -11.82
N ALA A 29 -10.30 8.62 -11.35
CA ALA A 29 -10.79 9.94 -10.94
C ALA A 29 -11.82 9.95 -9.79
N LYS A 30 -11.87 8.90 -8.98
CA LYS A 30 -12.65 8.88 -7.74
C LYS A 30 -12.09 9.93 -6.78
N LYS A 31 -12.80 11.06 -6.64
CA LYS A 31 -12.40 12.17 -5.77
C LYS A 31 -12.94 11.94 -4.36
N VAL A 32 -12.06 12.06 -3.37
CA VAL A 32 -12.41 12.08 -1.96
C VAL A 32 -12.38 13.53 -1.47
N SER A 33 -13.36 13.95 -0.67
CA SER A 33 -13.36 15.28 -0.06
C SER A 33 -12.23 15.41 0.96
N ALA A 34 -11.74 16.64 1.17
CA ALA A 34 -10.73 16.91 2.19
C ALA A 34 -11.23 16.52 3.59
N ASP A 35 -12.50 16.81 3.89
CA ASP A 35 -13.11 16.52 5.20
C ASP A 35 -13.11 15.02 5.50
N ARG A 36 -13.52 14.19 4.53
CA ARG A 36 -13.51 12.73 4.70
C ARG A 36 -12.09 12.18 4.84
N LEU A 37 -11.12 12.78 4.16
CA LEU A 37 -9.72 12.36 4.31
C LEU A 37 -9.16 12.77 5.69
N ALA A 38 -9.60 13.92 6.22
CA ALA A 38 -9.19 14.41 7.54
C ALA A 38 -9.74 13.55 8.69
N GLU A 39 -10.86 12.85 8.50
CA GLU A 39 -11.37 11.86 9.45
C GLU A 39 -10.45 10.64 9.61
N ILE A 40 -9.57 10.36 8.63
CA ILE A 40 -8.64 9.25 8.71
C ILE A 40 -7.48 9.63 9.63
N ARG A 41 -7.22 8.81 10.66
CA ARG A 41 -6.08 8.96 11.58
C ARG A 41 -4.75 8.55 10.92
N ILE A 42 -4.28 9.38 9.97
CA ILE A 42 -3.02 9.14 9.25
C ILE A 42 -1.83 9.73 10.03
N LYS A 43 -0.89 8.88 10.44
CA LYS A 43 0.43 9.29 10.93
C LYS A 43 1.46 9.14 9.82
N ARG A 44 1.99 10.26 9.32
CA ARG A 44 3.01 10.28 8.26
C ARG A 44 4.40 10.02 8.83
N ASN A 45 5.21 9.25 8.10
CA ASN A 45 6.61 9.02 8.45
C ASN A 45 7.45 10.27 8.15
N THR A 46 8.55 10.47 8.89
CA THR A 46 9.51 11.55 8.64
C THR A 46 10.29 11.34 7.34
N PHE A 47 10.47 10.08 6.92
CA PHE A 47 11.05 9.70 5.64
C PHE A 47 9.94 9.37 4.62
N HIS A 48 9.79 10.22 3.61
CA HIS A 48 8.78 10.10 2.56
C HIS A 48 7.35 9.90 3.08
N GLY A 49 6.89 10.76 4.01
CA GLY A 49 5.56 10.68 4.62
C GLY A 49 4.37 10.82 3.65
N GLU A 50 4.63 11.25 2.43
CA GLU A 50 3.68 11.26 1.32
C GLU A 50 3.36 9.85 0.80
N TRP A 51 4.26 8.87 1.01
CA TRP A 51 4.13 7.47 0.59
C TRP A 51 4.09 6.54 1.81
N ASN A 52 4.94 6.83 2.81
CA ASN A 52 5.12 6.05 4.02
C ASN A 52 4.27 6.64 5.14
N TYR A 53 3.12 6.02 5.40
CA TYR A 53 2.24 6.44 6.48
C TYR A 53 1.58 5.25 7.17
N GLN A 54 1.06 5.48 8.37
CA GLN A 54 0.30 4.53 9.15
C GLN A 54 -1.14 5.03 9.27
N ILE A 55 -2.12 4.13 9.12
CA ILE A 55 -3.51 4.40 9.45
C ILE A 55 -3.77 3.81 10.83
N LEU A 56 -4.07 4.66 11.80
CA LEU A 56 -4.33 4.25 13.18
C LEU A 56 -5.81 3.84 13.33
N PRO A 57 -6.14 2.86 14.19
CA PRO A 57 -7.52 2.51 14.51
C PRO A 57 -8.29 3.71 15.06
N ASN A 58 -9.58 3.78 14.77
CA ASN A 58 -10.50 4.58 15.56
C ASN A 58 -10.87 3.76 16.80
N GLU A 59 -10.94 4.39 17.96
CA GLU A 59 -11.35 3.73 19.22
C GLU A 59 -12.76 3.16 19.12
#